data_AF-A0A3D0ZZQ5-F1
#
_entry.id   AF-A0A3D0ZZQ5-F1
#
_cell.length_a   1.000
_cell.length_b   1.000
_cell.length_c   1.000
_cell.angle_alpha   90.00
_cell.angle_beta   90.00
_cell.angle_gamma   90.00
#
_symmetry.space_group_name_H-M   'P 1'
#
loop_
_entity.id
_entity.type
_entity.pdbx_description
1 polymer ?
#
loop_
_entity_poly.entity_id
_entity_poly.type
_entity_poly.pdbx_seq_one_letter_code
_entity_poly.pdbx_strand_id
1 'polypeptide(L)'
;MLAASGYSCAQAINFSVKGLEAPAEILVDEWGVPHIYANTHYDAFFVQGFNAARDRLWQIDLWRKRGLGELSSILGSNYIKQDEATRLFLYRGDMYREWLAYGSDAKPIAEAFTTGINAYVALTEQNPDLLPPEFELLGYRPAKWQASDVVRIRSHGLLRNVPMEVRRARIVCKQGLETAAKWRQLEPNWTTKIPEGFDPCVVPADVLDLYHMAKAPVQFPGQSIAYDTTLTDDEKGYGSNNWAVAPERTNTGRPILADDPHRGHAVPSLRYIAHLVAPGLNVIGAGEPALPGISIGHNGKIAFGLTIFPMDHEDLY
;
A
#
# COMPACT_ATOMS: atom_id res chain seq x y z
N MET A 1 31.27 -17.25 31.31
CA MET A 1 31.80 -16.38 30.24
C MET A 1 31.06 -16.73 28.96
N LEU A 2 30.11 -15.89 28.54
CA LEU A 2 29.50 -15.96 27.22
C LEU A 2 30.07 -14.79 26.42
N ALA A 3 30.96 -15.11 25.48
CA ALA A 3 31.44 -14.15 24.51
C ALA A 3 30.39 -14.06 23.40
N ALA A 4 29.68 -12.94 23.34
CA ALA A 4 28.97 -12.55 22.13
C ALA A 4 30.01 -11.97 21.17
N SER A 5 30.31 -12.71 20.11
CA SER A 5 31.16 -12.27 19.01
C SER A 5 30.61 -10.97 18.43
N GLY A 6 31.43 -9.93 18.45
CA GLY A 6 31.05 -8.58 18.10
C GLY A 6 30.50 -8.46 16.68
N TYR A 7 29.34 -7.84 16.57
CA TYR A 7 29.01 -7.10 15.36
C TYR A 7 29.99 -5.92 15.30
N SER A 8 30.74 -5.85 14.20
CA SER A 8 31.49 -4.66 13.80
C SER A 8 30.62 -3.43 14.07
N CYS A 9 31.11 -2.48 14.87
CA CYS A 9 30.45 -1.18 15.03
C CYS A 9 30.42 -0.52 13.64
N ALA A 10 29.29 -0.65 12.94
CA ALA A 10 29.01 0.18 11.78
C ALA A 10 29.16 1.64 12.24
N GLN A 11 29.89 2.42 11.46
CA GLN A 11 30.08 3.84 11.74
C GLN A 11 28.69 4.49 11.83
N ALA A 12 28.39 5.16 12.95
CA ALA A 12 27.14 5.89 13.09
C ALA A 12 27.07 6.98 12.01
N ILE A 13 26.03 6.93 11.17
CA ILE A 13 25.74 7.94 10.17
C ILE A 13 24.80 8.97 10.79
N ASN A 14 25.25 10.22 10.86
CA ASN A 14 24.46 11.32 11.41
C ASN A 14 23.86 12.15 10.28
N PHE A 15 22.55 12.39 10.34
CA PHE A 15 21.84 13.28 9.43
C PHE A 15 21.32 14.49 10.20
N SER A 16 21.54 15.68 9.65
CA SER A 16 20.91 16.91 10.13
C SER A 16 19.73 17.24 9.24
N VAL A 17 18.53 17.23 9.79
CA VAL A 17 17.27 17.38 9.05
C VAL A 17 16.39 18.44 9.69
N LYS A 18 15.61 19.14 8.86
CA LYS A 18 14.60 20.09 9.35
C LYS A 18 13.29 19.36 9.63
N GLY A 19 12.59 19.77 10.69
CA GLY A 19 11.25 19.27 11.03
C GLY A 19 11.21 18.19 12.11
N LEU A 20 12.36 17.69 12.55
CA LEU A 20 12.47 16.81 13.73
C LEU A 20 12.50 17.68 15.00
N GLU A 21 11.65 17.39 15.99
CA GLU A 21 11.54 18.19 17.22
C GLU A 21 12.64 17.84 18.23
N ALA A 22 13.01 16.57 18.33
CA ALA A 22 14.05 16.07 19.22
C ALA A 22 14.92 15.00 18.53
N PRO A 23 16.15 14.74 19.01
CA PRO A 23 16.99 13.69 18.43
C PRO A 23 16.27 12.33 18.38
N ALA A 24 16.52 11.57 17.32
CA ALA A 24 15.98 10.24 17.10
C ALA A 24 17.06 9.31 16.54
N GLU A 25 16.87 8.01 16.68
CA GLU A 25 17.83 6.98 16.29
C GLU A 25 17.14 5.88 15.47
N ILE A 26 17.86 5.35 14.48
CA ILE A 26 17.46 4.16 13.73
C ILE A 26 18.53 3.09 13.96
N LEU A 27 18.19 2.04 14.68
CA LEU A 27 19.02 0.85 14.82
C LEU A 27 18.54 -0.20 13.81
N VAL A 28 19.38 -0.56 12.85
CA VAL A 28 19.06 -1.61 11.88
C VAL A 28 19.61 -2.94 12.38
N ASP A 29 18.75 -3.94 12.53
CA ASP A 29 19.17 -5.27 12.98
C ASP A 29 19.84 -6.09 11.86
N GLU A 30 20.26 -7.32 12.18
CA GLU A 30 20.93 -8.21 11.24
C GLU A 30 20.06 -8.64 10.03
N TRP A 31 18.74 -8.50 10.13
CA TRP A 31 17.77 -8.83 9.09
C TRP A 31 17.38 -7.60 8.26
N GLY A 32 17.98 -6.44 8.54
CA GLY A 32 17.65 -5.18 7.89
C GLY A 32 16.38 -4.52 8.42
N VAL A 33 15.88 -4.93 9.60
CA VAL A 33 14.70 -4.32 10.22
C VAL A 33 15.10 -3.04 10.95
N PRO A 34 14.52 -1.88 10.60
CA PRO A 34 14.75 -0.63 11.29
C PRO A 34 13.96 -0.56 12.61
N HIS A 35 14.67 -0.41 13.71
CA HIS A 35 14.13 -0.02 15.02
C HIS A 35 14.32 1.48 15.22
N ILE A 36 13.21 2.20 15.13
CA ILE A 36 13.12 3.66 15.19
C ILE A 36 12.78 4.07 16.62
N TYR A 37 13.69 4.83 17.23
CA TYR A 37 13.54 5.41 18.56
C TYR A 37 13.41 6.92 18.43
N ALA A 38 12.28 7.47 18.88
CA ALA A 38 12.01 8.90 18.85
C ALA A 38 11.53 9.40 20.22
N ASN A 39 11.79 10.68 20.51
CA ASN A 39 11.42 11.29 21.78
C ASN A 39 10.00 11.89 21.79
N THR A 40 9.35 11.98 20.64
CA THR A 40 7.96 12.43 20.51
C THR A 40 7.15 11.49 19.62
N HIS A 41 5.82 11.53 19.77
CA HIS A 41 4.91 10.70 18.99
C HIS A 41 5.03 10.98 17.48
N TYR A 42 5.08 12.25 17.07
CA TYR A 42 5.15 12.63 15.66
C TYR A 42 6.56 12.46 15.06
N ASP A 43 7.62 12.63 15.85
CA ASP A 43 8.98 12.32 15.38
C ASP A 43 9.12 10.83 14.99
N ALA A 44 8.40 9.91 15.63
CA ALA A 44 8.41 8.50 15.24
C ALA A 44 7.93 8.30 13.79
N PHE A 45 6.86 8.99 13.40
CA PHE A 45 6.32 8.92 12.03
C PHE A 45 7.17 9.71 11.04
N PHE A 46 7.74 10.85 11.45
CA PHE A 46 8.75 11.56 10.66
C PHE A 46 9.91 10.64 10.32
N VAL A 47 10.50 9.99 11.33
CA VAL A 47 11.67 9.12 11.14
C VAL A 47 11.27 7.87 10.36
N GLN A 48 10.04 7.37 10.51
CA GLN A 48 9.51 6.29 9.67
C GLN A 48 9.49 6.67 8.19
N GLY A 49 8.98 7.86 7.84
CA GLY A 49 8.95 8.35 6.46
C GLY A 49 10.35 8.62 5.91
N PHE A 50 11.23 9.20 6.72
CA PHE A 50 12.64 9.40 6.39
C PHE A 50 13.33 8.06 6.07
N ASN A 51 13.12 7.05 6.92
CA ASN A 51 13.71 5.73 6.76
C ASN A 51 13.16 4.99 5.53
N ALA A 52 11.85 5.08 5.27
CA ALA A 52 11.25 4.52 4.07
C ALA A 52 11.81 5.17 2.79
N ALA A 53 12.04 6.48 2.79
CA ALA A 53 12.73 7.16 1.69
C ALA A 53 14.18 6.71 1.58
N ARG A 54 14.93 6.65 2.68
CA ARG A 54 16.32 6.17 2.69
C ARG A 54 16.48 4.81 2.01
N ASP A 55 15.58 3.89 2.30
CA ASP A 55 15.69 2.52 1.80
C ASP A 55 15.00 2.32 0.44
N ARG A 56 13.93 3.08 0.15
CA ARG A 56 12.99 2.77 -0.94
C ARG A 56 12.47 3.99 -1.73
N LEU A 57 13.20 5.11 -1.73
CA LEU A 57 12.74 6.38 -2.34
C LEU A 57 12.21 6.22 -3.78
N TRP A 58 12.92 5.50 -4.67
CA TRP A 58 12.46 5.33 -6.04
C TRP A 58 11.17 4.50 -6.13
N GLN A 59 11.04 3.43 -5.33
CA GLN A 59 9.83 2.61 -5.30
C GLN A 59 8.61 3.45 -4.89
N ILE A 60 8.72 4.21 -3.79
CA ILE A 60 7.59 4.99 -3.28
C ILE A 60 7.27 6.17 -4.21
N ASP A 61 8.27 6.81 -4.83
CA ASP A 61 8.05 7.89 -5.80
C ASP A 61 7.34 7.38 -7.07
N LEU A 62 7.77 6.23 -7.61
CA LEU A 62 7.11 5.60 -8.74
C LEU A 62 5.65 5.23 -8.43
N TRP A 63 5.39 4.66 -7.25
CA TRP A 63 4.03 4.34 -6.83
C TRP A 63 3.17 5.60 -6.64
N ARG A 64 3.72 6.65 -6.03
CA ARG A 64 3.05 7.94 -5.92
C ARG A 64 2.68 8.48 -7.30
N LYS A 65 3.62 8.48 -8.26
CA LYS A 65 3.37 8.95 -9.64
C LYS A 65 2.33 8.11 -10.37
N ARG A 66 2.39 6.77 -10.23
CA ARG A 66 1.35 5.87 -10.75
C ARG A 66 -0.02 6.20 -10.19
N GLY A 67 -0.09 6.43 -8.88
CA GLY A 67 -1.34 6.71 -8.17
C GLY A 67 -1.91 8.11 -8.42
N LEU A 68 -1.08 9.10 -8.72
CA LEU A 68 -1.48 10.46 -9.06
C LEU A 68 -1.69 10.69 -10.56
N GLY A 69 -1.32 9.72 -11.41
CA GLY A 69 -1.34 9.85 -12.86
C GLY A 69 -0.30 10.87 -13.32
N GLU A 70 0.95 10.63 -12.98
CA GLU A 70 2.11 11.46 -13.34
C GLU A 70 3.19 10.66 -14.09
N LEU A 71 2.93 9.41 -14.50
CA LEU A 71 3.95 8.54 -15.11
C LEU A 71 4.43 9.05 -16.46
N SER A 72 3.57 9.69 -17.25
CA SER A 72 3.94 10.23 -18.56
C SER A 72 5.03 11.29 -18.48
N SER A 73 5.15 11.97 -17.33
CA SER A 73 6.20 12.97 -17.10
C SER A 73 7.61 12.38 -17.00
N ILE A 74 7.73 11.08 -16.68
CA ILE A 74 9.02 10.40 -16.48
C ILE A 74 9.23 9.18 -17.40
N LEU A 75 8.17 8.58 -17.92
CA LEU A 75 8.20 7.39 -18.79
C LEU A 75 7.65 7.66 -20.20
N GLY A 76 7.26 8.90 -20.50
CA GLY A 76 6.88 9.35 -21.83
C GLY A 76 5.43 9.06 -22.24
N SER A 77 5.13 9.31 -23.52
CA SER A 77 3.77 9.39 -24.05
C SER A 77 2.96 8.09 -23.95
N ASN A 78 3.61 6.93 -23.83
CA ASN A 78 2.95 5.64 -23.65
C ASN A 78 2.10 5.59 -22.37
N TYR A 79 2.39 6.44 -21.38
CA TYR A 79 1.67 6.51 -20.12
C TYR A 79 0.56 7.57 -20.07
N ILE A 80 0.34 8.34 -21.14
CA ILE A 80 -0.69 9.41 -21.15
C ILE A 80 -2.08 8.84 -20.84
N LYS A 81 -2.47 7.74 -21.51
CA LYS A 81 -3.78 7.11 -21.29
C LYS A 81 -3.93 6.57 -19.86
N GLN A 82 -2.83 6.06 -19.29
CA GLN A 82 -2.83 5.60 -17.90
C GLN A 82 -2.98 6.77 -16.93
N ASP A 83 -2.25 7.85 -17.13
CA ASP A 83 -2.37 9.05 -16.30
C ASP A 83 -3.77 9.66 -16.36
N GLU A 84 -4.36 9.76 -17.56
CA GLU A 84 -5.74 10.20 -17.76
C GLU A 84 -6.73 9.33 -16.99
N ALA A 85 -6.63 8.00 -17.14
CA ALA A 85 -7.49 7.05 -16.44
C ALA A 85 -7.32 7.18 -14.92
N THR A 86 -6.09 7.13 -14.39
CA THR A 86 -5.81 7.24 -12.95
C THR A 86 -6.41 8.51 -12.36
N ARG A 87 -6.29 9.65 -13.03
CA ARG A 87 -6.81 10.93 -12.54
C ARG A 87 -8.34 10.95 -12.39
N LEU A 88 -9.07 10.09 -13.12
CA LEU A 88 -10.51 9.94 -12.95
C LEU A 88 -10.87 9.27 -11.61
N PHE A 89 -10.01 8.39 -11.09
CA PHE A 89 -10.19 7.64 -9.84
C PHE A 89 -9.57 8.32 -8.61
N LEU A 90 -8.87 9.44 -8.77
CA LEU A 90 -8.39 10.22 -7.63
C LEU A 90 -9.56 10.78 -6.84
N TYR A 91 -9.43 10.77 -5.50
CA TYR A 91 -10.28 11.61 -4.68
C TYR A 91 -9.97 13.08 -5.00
N ARG A 92 -11.00 13.82 -5.42
CA ARG A 92 -10.95 15.23 -5.82
C ARG A 92 -11.88 16.11 -4.98
N GLY A 93 -12.43 15.55 -3.91
CA GLY A 93 -13.28 16.26 -2.97
C GLY A 93 -12.49 17.14 -2.01
N ASP A 94 -13.21 17.67 -1.03
CA ASP A 94 -12.65 18.53 0.02
C ASP A 94 -11.79 17.70 0.98
N MET A 95 -10.47 17.93 0.95
CA MET A 95 -9.52 17.21 1.80
C MET A 95 -9.80 17.43 3.30
N TYR A 96 -10.37 18.56 3.71
CA TYR A 96 -10.75 18.74 5.12
C TYR A 96 -11.79 17.70 5.54
N ARG A 97 -12.83 17.48 4.71
CA ARG A 97 -13.84 16.44 4.97
C ARG A 97 -13.26 15.04 4.89
N GLU A 98 -12.36 14.80 3.94
CA GLU A 98 -11.66 13.51 3.83
C GLU A 98 -10.91 13.17 5.12
N TRP A 99 -10.16 14.13 5.69
CA TRP A 99 -9.43 13.90 6.94
C TRP A 99 -10.34 13.60 8.14
N LEU A 100 -11.57 14.13 8.16
CA LEU A 100 -12.55 13.84 9.21
C LEU A 100 -13.10 12.40 9.15
N ALA A 101 -12.91 11.68 8.05
CA ALA A 101 -13.29 10.26 7.95
C ALA A 101 -12.29 9.32 8.66
N TYR A 102 -11.15 9.85 9.11
CA TYR A 102 -10.09 9.11 9.80
C TYR A 102 -9.99 9.49 11.28
N GLY A 103 -9.08 8.83 12.01
CA GLY A 103 -8.73 9.22 13.37
C GLY A 103 -8.28 10.69 13.44
N SER A 104 -8.53 11.35 14.59
CA SER A 104 -8.20 12.77 14.78
C SER A 104 -6.72 13.10 14.62
N ASP A 105 -5.86 12.10 14.73
CA ASP A 105 -4.41 12.14 14.58
C ASP A 105 -3.92 11.75 13.18
N ALA A 106 -4.78 11.27 12.28
CA ALA A 106 -4.37 10.75 10.98
C ALA A 106 -3.70 11.80 10.09
N LYS A 107 -4.25 13.03 10.05
CA LYS A 107 -3.67 14.14 9.30
C LYS A 107 -2.27 14.51 9.82
N PRO A 108 -2.07 14.85 11.10
CA PRO A 108 -0.74 15.20 11.59
C PRO A 108 0.26 14.03 11.50
N ILE A 109 -0.18 12.77 11.63
CA ILE A 109 0.67 11.59 11.37
C ILE A 109 1.13 11.55 9.91
N ALA A 110 0.22 11.75 8.95
CA ALA A 110 0.57 11.78 7.52
C ALA A 110 1.46 12.98 7.16
N GLU A 111 1.25 14.14 7.79
CA GLU A 111 2.12 15.32 7.65
C GLU A 111 3.53 15.04 8.19
N ALA A 112 3.67 14.47 9.39
CA ALA A 112 4.97 14.11 9.95
C ALA A 112 5.71 13.12 9.03
N PHE A 113 5.02 12.05 8.62
CA PHE A 113 5.57 11.02 7.73
C PHE A 113 6.05 11.59 6.38
N THR A 114 5.22 12.37 5.70
CA THR A 114 5.60 12.98 4.41
C THR A 114 6.67 14.06 4.56
N THR A 115 6.72 14.76 5.70
CA THR A 115 7.83 15.67 6.03
C THR A 115 9.15 14.92 6.19
N GLY A 116 9.13 13.73 6.80
CA GLY A 116 10.27 12.82 6.88
C GLY A 116 10.78 12.38 5.51
N ILE A 117 9.88 11.96 4.61
CA ILE A 117 10.22 11.65 3.21
C ILE A 117 10.89 12.87 2.55
N ASN A 118 10.27 14.04 2.68
CA ASN A 118 10.77 15.29 2.09
C ASN A 118 12.13 15.73 2.63
N ALA A 119 12.42 15.43 3.90
CA ALA A 119 13.72 15.67 4.50
C ALA A 119 14.80 14.82 3.85
N TYR A 120 14.53 13.54 3.59
CA TYR A 120 15.46 12.69 2.83
C TYR A 120 15.63 13.18 1.39
N VAL A 121 14.54 13.53 0.70
CA VAL A 121 14.61 14.14 -0.65
C VAL A 121 15.52 15.37 -0.64
N ALA A 122 15.40 16.26 0.36
CA ALA A 122 16.25 17.44 0.47
C ALA A 122 17.73 17.12 0.70
N LEU A 123 18.06 15.99 1.34
CA LEU A 123 19.43 15.51 1.46
C LEU A 123 19.98 15.02 0.11
N THR A 124 19.18 14.33 -0.70
CA THR A 124 19.60 13.90 -2.05
C THR A 124 19.90 15.08 -2.99
N GLU A 125 19.25 16.23 -2.77
CA GLU A 125 19.52 17.48 -3.50
C GLU A 125 20.87 18.09 -3.09
N GLN A 126 21.28 17.90 -1.83
CA GLN A 126 22.53 18.43 -1.27
C GLN A 126 23.72 17.50 -1.49
N ASN A 127 23.47 16.18 -1.46
CA ASN A 127 24.45 15.13 -1.67
C ASN A 127 23.91 14.11 -2.70
N PRO A 128 24.35 14.23 -3.96
CA PRO A 128 23.95 13.31 -5.03
C PRO A 128 24.23 11.83 -4.75
N ASP A 129 25.22 11.50 -3.91
CA ASP A 129 25.55 10.10 -3.56
C ASP A 129 24.44 9.39 -2.78
N LEU A 130 23.50 10.15 -2.21
CA LEU A 130 22.31 9.61 -1.53
C LEU A 130 21.15 9.33 -2.50
N LEU A 131 21.25 9.75 -3.77
CA LEU A 131 20.20 9.53 -4.74
C LEU A 131 20.23 8.08 -5.23
N PRO A 132 19.09 7.36 -5.20
CA PRO A 132 19.02 6.04 -5.83
C PRO A 132 19.35 6.09 -7.33
N PRO A 133 20.09 5.09 -7.85
CA PRO A 133 20.58 5.09 -9.22
C PRO A 133 19.46 5.10 -10.28
N GLU A 134 18.27 4.59 -9.96
CA GLU A 134 17.13 4.57 -10.87
C GLU A 134 16.70 5.97 -11.32
N PHE A 135 16.88 6.99 -10.48
CA PHE A 135 16.60 8.38 -10.84
C PHE A 135 17.56 8.89 -11.93
N GLU A 136 18.84 8.54 -11.84
CA GLU A 136 19.84 8.91 -12.86
C GLU A 136 19.58 8.14 -14.17
N LEU A 137 19.31 6.84 -14.08
CA LEU A 137 19.02 5.99 -15.23
C LEU A 137 17.79 6.45 -16.02
N LEU A 138 16.77 6.96 -15.32
CA LEU A 138 15.53 7.45 -15.92
C LEU A 138 15.54 8.97 -16.17
N GLY A 139 16.62 9.67 -15.81
CA GLY A 139 16.80 11.08 -16.10
C GLY A 139 15.83 12.02 -15.38
N TYR A 140 15.40 11.68 -14.15
CA TYR A 140 14.50 12.54 -13.37
C TYR A 140 14.90 12.61 -11.89
N ARG A 141 14.25 13.49 -11.12
CA ARG A 141 14.50 13.66 -9.68
C ARG A 141 13.23 13.35 -8.86
N PRO A 142 13.37 12.86 -7.62
CA PRO A 142 12.24 12.58 -6.73
C PRO A 142 11.38 13.82 -6.49
N ALA A 143 10.07 13.64 -6.42
CA ALA A 143 9.15 14.72 -6.09
C ALA A 143 9.04 14.95 -4.57
N LYS A 144 8.60 16.14 -4.16
CA LYS A 144 8.15 16.38 -2.79
C LYS A 144 6.75 15.80 -2.59
N TRP A 145 6.50 15.29 -1.40
CA TRP A 145 5.27 14.63 -0.97
C TRP A 145 4.38 15.59 -0.20
N GLN A 146 3.08 15.42 -0.34
CA GLN A 146 2.07 16.07 0.50
C GLN A 146 1.33 15.01 1.31
N ALA A 147 0.87 15.36 2.51
CA ALA A 147 0.06 14.44 3.33
C ALA A 147 -1.17 13.91 2.58
N SER A 148 -1.76 14.71 1.69
CA SER A 148 -2.89 14.28 0.85
C SER A 148 -2.55 13.12 -0.08
N ASP A 149 -1.27 12.97 -0.47
CA ASP A 149 -0.82 11.88 -1.37
C ASP A 149 -0.98 10.51 -0.72
N VAL A 150 -1.03 10.45 0.63
CA VAL A 150 -1.25 9.22 1.41
C VAL A 150 -2.69 8.70 1.26
N VAL A 151 -3.68 9.60 1.16
CA VAL A 151 -5.11 9.21 1.25
C VAL A 151 -5.88 9.38 -0.07
N ARG A 152 -5.46 10.30 -0.95
CA ARG A 152 -6.24 10.64 -2.16
C ARG A 152 -6.14 9.61 -3.29
N ILE A 153 -5.12 8.76 -3.25
CA ILE A 153 -4.85 7.74 -4.27
C ILE A 153 -5.75 6.53 -3.99
N ARG A 154 -6.83 6.35 -4.75
CA ARG A 154 -7.76 5.23 -4.58
C ARG A 154 -7.44 4.03 -5.46
N SER A 155 -6.70 4.22 -6.55
CA SER A 155 -6.29 3.15 -7.47
C SER A 155 -5.37 2.10 -6.84
N HIS A 156 -4.77 2.41 -5.68
CA HIS A 156 -3.98 1.47 -4.88
C HIS A 156 -4.84 0.60 -3.95
N GLY A 157 -6.12 0.92 -3.78
CA GLY A 157 -7.03 0.19 -2.90
C GLY A 157 -7.18 -1.27 -3.30
N LEU A 158 -7.37 -2.13 -2.29
CA LEU A 158 -7.60 -3.57 -2.44
C LEU A 158 -9.06 -3.86 -2.83
N LEU A 159 -9.47 -3.34 -3.98
CA LEU A 159 -10.83 -3.43 -4.51
C LEU A 159 -10.89 -4.36 -5.71
N ARG A 160 -11.91 -5.23 -5.77
CA ARG A 160 -11.98 -6.34 -6.74
C ARG A 160 -13.39 -6.70 -7.20
N ASN A 161 -14.44 -6.11 -6.66
CA ASN A 161 -15.81 -6.60 -6.85
C ASN A 161 -16.43 -6.14 -8.17
N VAL A 162 -16.15 -4.93 -8.67
CA VAL A 162 -16.71 -4.44 -9.96
C VAL A 162 -16.41 -5.36 -11.15
N PRO A 163 -15.17 -5.85 -11.37
CA PRO A 163 -14.91 -6.84 -12.43
C PRO A 163 -15.73 -8.12 -12.29
N MET A 164 -16.01 -8.53 -11.05
CA MET A 164 -16.82 -9.72 -10.78
C MET A 164 -18.30 -9.48 -11.06
N GLU A 165 -18.83 -8.28 -10.77
CA GLU A 165 -20.20 -7.89 -11.09
C GLU A 165 -20.44 -7.79 -12.59
N VAL A 166 -19.52 -7.17 -13.33
CA VAL A 166 -19.57 -7.13 -14.81
C VAL A 166 -19.54 -8.54 -15.38
N ARG A 167 -18.68 -9.42 -14.85
CA ARG A 167 -18.65 -10.84 -15.25
C ARG A 167 -19.98 -11.54 -14.94
N ARG A 168 -20.56 -11.32 -13.75
CA ARG A 168 -21.87 -11.86 -13.38
C ARG A 168 -22.96 -11.40 -14.36
N ALA A 169 -23.03 -10.10 -14.66
CA ALA A 169 -24.00 -9.55 -15.61
C ALA A 169 -23.86 -10.18 -17.01
N ARG A 170 -22.63 -10.37 -17.50
CA ARG A 170 -22.35 -11.04 -18.77
C ARG A 170 -22.77 -12.52 -18.77
N ILE A 171 -22.61 -13.24 -17.66
CA ILE A 171 -23.12 -14.61 -17.52
C ILE A 171 -24.65 -14.61 -17.55
N VAL A 172 -25.30 -13.69 -16.83
CA VAL A 172 -26.77 -13.56 -16.85
C VAL A 172 -27.28 -13.32 -18.28
N CYS A 173 -26.66 -12.40 -19.04
CA CYS A 173 -27.02 -12.15 -20.42
C CYS A 173 -26.94 -13.42 -21.30
N LYS A 174 -25.86 -14.21 -21.17
CA LYS A 174 -25.61 -15.37 -22.04
C LYS A 174 -26.33 -16.65 -21.62
N GLN A 175 -26.50 -16.87 -20.31
CA GLN A 175 -26.83 -18.17 -19.73
C GLN A 175 -27.86 -18.09 -18.58
N GLY A 176 -28.40 -16.90 -18.29
CA GLY A 176 -29.43 -16.69 -17.28
C GLY A 176 -28.92 -16.67 -15.82
N LEU A 177 -29.84 -16.30 -14.92
CA LEU A 177 -29.57 -16.14 -13.48
C LEU A 177 -29.12 -17.44 -12.80
N GLU A 178 -29.67 -18.59 -13.22
CA GLU A 178 -29.33 -19.89 -12.62
C GLU A 178 -27.84 -20.22 -12.81
N THR A 179 -27.30 -19.95 -13.99
CA THR A 179 -25.89 -20.20 -14.28
C THR A 179 -24.98 -19.20 -13.55
N ALA A 180 -25.37 -17.93 -13.50
CA ALA A 180 -24.64 -16.91 -12.75
C ALA A 180 -24.57 -17.23 -11.24
N ALA A 181 -25.62 -17.82 -10.67
CA ALA A 181 -25.63 -18.26 -9.27
C ALA A 181 -24.65 -19.41 -8.98
N LYS A 182 -24.37 -20.27 -9.98
CA LYS A 182 -23.41 -21.38 -9.86
C LYS A 182 -21.95 -20.93 -10.00
N TRP A 183 -21.68 -19.82 -10.70
CA TRP A 183 -20.31 -19.33 -10.91
C TRP A 183 -19.63 -18.89 -9.61
N ARG A 184 -20.32 -18.09 -8.80
CA ARG A 184 -19.85 -17.70 -7.46
C ARG A 184 -21.05 -17.52 -6.54
N GLN A 185 -21.05 -18.23 -5.41
CA GLN A 185 -22.08 -18.11 -4.39
C GLN A 185 -21.94 -16.78 -3.65
N LEU A 186 -23.06 -16.14 -3.32
CA LEU A 186 -23.10 -14.93 -2.51
C LEU A 186 -23.28 -15.29 -1.04
N GLU A 187 -22.57 -14.57 -0.17
CA GLU A 187 -22.66 -14.71 1.28
C GLU A 187 -22.96 -13.34 1.92
N PRO A 188 -23.97 -13.23 2.81
CA PRO A 188 -24.93 -14.28 3.17
C PRO A 188 -25.78 -14.73 1.97
N ASN A 189 -26.44 -15.88 2.10
CA ASN A 189 -27.22 -16.45 1.00
C ASN A 189 -28.23 -15.44 0.45
N TRP A 190 -28.16 -15.19 -0.86
CA TRP A 190 -28.97 -14.17 -1.54
C TRP A 190 -29.45 -14.67 -2.90
N THR A 191 -30.73 -14.42 -3.20
CA THR A 191 -31.31 -14.71 -4.53
C THR A 191 -31.17 -13.47 -5.42
N THR A 192 -30.18 -13.51 -6.32
CA THR A 192 -29.97 -12.44 -7.31
C THR A 192 -31.21 -12.24 -8.17
N LYS A 193 -31.60 -10.97 -8.37
CA LYS A 193 -32.65 -10.54 -9.29
C LYS A 193 -32.07 -9.50 -10.24
N ILE A 194 -32.63 -9.43 -11.45
CA ILE A 194 -32.32 -8.34 -12.37
C ILE A 194 -33.11 -7.10 -11.87
N PRO A 195 -32.45 -5.97 -11.59
CA PRO A 195 -33.14 -4.73 -11.23
C PRO A 195 -34.12 -4.29 -12.32
N GLU A 196 -35.22 -3.66 -11.92
CA GLU A 196 -36.17 -3.10 -12.88
C GLU A 196 -35.47 -2.08 -13.79
N GLY A 197 -35.67 -2.22 -15.10
CA GLY A 197 -35.07 -1.34 -16.11
C GLY A 197 -33.61 -1.66 -16.49
N PHE A 198 -32.97 -2.65 -15.88
CA PHE A 198 -31.63 -3.09 -16.26
C PHE A 198 -31.66 -4.27 -17.22
N ASP A 199 -31.01 -4.12 -18.39
CA ASP A 199 -30.75 -5.24 -19.31
C ASP A 199 -29.27 -5.68 -19.20
N PRO A 200 -28.97 -6.87 -18.64
CA PRO A 200 -27.60 -7.38 -18.53
C PRO A 200 -26.86 -7.51 -19.87
N CYS A 201 -27.58 -7.56 -20.99
CA CYS A 201 -26.99 -7.67 -22.33
C CYS A 201 -26.50 -6.33 -22.91
N VAL A 202 -26.81 -5.19 -22.29
CA VAL A 202 -26.32 -3.88 -22.76
C VAL A 202 -24.92 -3.54 -22.25
N VAL A 203 -24.37 -4.32 -21.31
CA VAL A 203 -23.06 -4.06 -20.71
C VAL A 203 -21.95 -4.14 -21.77
N PRO A 204 -21.29 -3.02 -22.14
CA PRO A 204 -20.30 -3.00 -23.21
C PRO A 204 -19.08 -3.89 -22.92
N ALA A 205 -18.38 -4.32 -23.97
CA ALA A 205 -17.19 -5.17 -23.85
C ALA A 205 -16.03 -4.43 -23.14
N ASP A 206 -15.93 -3.13 -23.38
CA ASP A 206 -14.89 -2.19 -22.94
C ASP A 206 -15.26 -1.41 -21.65
N VAL A 207 -16.37 -1.77 -20.99
CA VAL A 207 -16.88 -1.02 -19.82
C VAL A 207 -15.87 -0.90 -18.66
N LEU A 208 -14.89 -1.79 -18.58
CA LEU A 208 -13.84 -1.79 -17.56
C LEU A 208 -12.48 -1.28 -18.06
N ASP A 209 -12.35 -0.85 -19.32
CA ASP A 209 -11.06 -0.49 -19.91
C ASP A 209 -10.38 0.64 -19.13
N LEU A 210 -11.11 1.70 -18.76
CA LEU A 210 -10.59 2.79 -17.95
C LEU A 210 -10.23 2.34 -16.52
N TYR A 211 -11.03 1.46 -15.92
CA TYR A 211 -10.78 0.91 -14.59
C TYR A 211 -9.48 0.08 -14.56
N HIS A 212 -9.32 -0.82 -15.52
CA HIS A 212 -8.12 -1.63 -15.66
C HIS A 212 -6.90 -0.77 -16.00
N MET A 213 -7.06 0.24 -16.87
CA MET A 213 -5.99 1.18 -17.22
C MET A 213 -5.50 1.97 -15.99
N ALA A 214 -6.40 2.51 -15.18
CA ALA A 214 -6.07 3.25 -13.95
C ALA A 214 -5.32 2.39 -12.91
N LYS A 215 -5.55 1.07 -12.92
CA LYS A 215 -4.96 0.11 -11.97
C LYS A 215 -3.82 -0.69 -12.59
N ALA A 216 -3.45 -0.47 -13.85
CA ALA A 216 -2.39 -1.20 -14.51
C ALA A 216 -1.04 -1.03 -13.79
N PRO A 217 -0.17 -2.06 -13.76
CA PRO A 217 1.18 -1.93 -13.25
C PRO A 217 2.04 -1.05 -14.17
N VAL A 218 3.16 -0.53 -13.66
CA VAL A 218 4.17 0.12 -14.49
C VAL A 218 4.91 -0.94 -15.29
N GLN A 219 5.05 -0.74 -16.60
CA GLN A 219 5.79 -1.60 -17.53
C GLN A 219 6.99 -0.86 -18.14
N PHE A 220 8.18 -1.43 -18.01
CA PHE A 220 9.38 -0.87 -18.64
C PHE A 220 9.64 -1.53 -20.00
N PRO A 221 10.20 -0.79 -20.99
CA PRO A 221 10.57 -1.35 -22.29
C PRO A 221 11.41 -2.63 -22.15
N GLY A 222 11.07 -3.68 -22.91
CA GLY A 222 11.76 -4.97 -22.85
C GLY A 222 11.23 -5.94 -21.78
N GLN A 223 10.31 -5.52 -20.90
CA GLN A 223 9.56 -6.45 -20.07
C GLN A 223 8.30 -6.92 -20.81
N SER A 224 8.30 -8.18 -21.26
CA SER A 224 7.05 -8.88 -21.54
C SER A 224 6.51 -9.43 -20.23
N ILE A 225 5.62 -8.69 -19.58
CA ILE A 225 4.67 -9.31 -18.67
C ILE A 225 3.39 -9.38 -19.46
N ALA A 226 3.04 -10.58 -19.91
CA ALA A 226 1.73 -10.83 -20.47
C ALA A 226 0.69 -10.42 -19.41
N TYR A 227 0.11 -9.23 -19.56
CA TYR A 227 -1.15 -8.93 -18.92
C TYR A 227 -2.17 -9.75 -19.69
N ASP A 228 -2.37 -10.97 -19.18
CA ASP A 228 -3.41 -11.82 -19.70
C ASP A 228 -4.75 -11.20 -19.31
N THR A 229 -5.33 -10.44 -20.25
CA THR A 229 -6.67 -9.87 -20.15
C THR A 229 -7.75 -10.95 -20.09
N THR A 230 -7.41 -12.22 -20.34
CA THR A 230 -8.36 -13.34 -20.30
C THR A 230 -8.51 -13.94 -18.90
N LEU A 231 -7.55 -13.70 -17.99
CA LEU A 231 -7.59 -14.14 -16.60
C LEU A 231 -7.95 -12.97 -15.71
N THR A 232 -9.18 -12.95 -15.19
CA THR A 232 -9.56 -12.07 -14.08
C THR A 232 -8.67 -12.33 -12.88
N ASP A 233 -8.36 -11.28 -12.12
CA ASP A 233 -7.52 -11.26 -10.91
C ASP A 233 -7.83 -12.34 -9.84
N ASP A 234 -8.97 -13.03 -9.95
CA ASP A 234 -9.37 -14.14 -9.10
C ASP A 234 -8.47 -15.39 -9.19
N GLU A 235 -7.73 -15.61 -10.29
CA GLU A 235 -6.96 -16.87 -10.48
C GLU A 235 -5.47 -16.79 -10.08
N LYS A 236 -4.94 -15.60 -9.77
CA LYS A 236 -3.50 -15.43 -9.47
C LYS A 236 -3.22 -15.37 -7.97
N GLY A 237 -3.16 -16.51 -7.29
CA GLY A 237 -2.34 -16.74 -6.07
C GLY A 237 -2.46 -15.74 -4.91
N TYR A 238 -3.52 -14.92 -4.87
CA TYR A 238 -3.81 -14.00 -3.78
C TYR A 238 -4.71 -14.70 -2.77
N GLY A 239 -4.37 -14.55 -1.51
CA GLY A 239 -5.05 -15.18 -0.39
C GLY A 239 -4.52 -14.59 0.89
N SER A 240 -5.02 -15.04 2.02
CA SER A 240 -4.45 -14.74 3.32
C SER A 240 -4.98 -15.76 4.30
N ASN A 241 -4.18 -16.15 5.28
CA ASN A 241 -4.65 -16.89 6.44
C ASN A 241 -4.61 -15.97 7.66
N ASN A 242 -5.58 -16.11 8.57
CA ASN A 242 -5.45 -15.58 9.92
C ASN A 242 -5.98 -16.59 10.93
N TRP A 243 -5.26 -16.82 12.03
CA TRP A 243 -5.73 -17.63 13.17
C TRP A 243 -5.55 -16.85 14.46
N ALA A 244 -6.61 -16.80 15.27
CA ALA A 244 -6.58 -16.30 16.65
C ALA A 244 -6.95 -17.45 17.60
N VAL A 245 -6.00 -17.81 18.47
CA VAL A 245 -6.17 -18.91 19.44
C VAL A 245 -6.31 -18.32 20.83
N ALA A 246 -7.44 -18.62 21.47
CA ALA A 246 -7.72 -18.20 22.84
C ALA A 246 -6.74 -18.83 23.85
N PRO A 247 -6.40 -18.14 24.96
CA PRO A 247 -5.41 -18.61 25.92
C PRO A 247 -5.75 -19.97 26.55
N GLU A 248 -7.03 -20.32 26.69
CA GLU A 248 -7.49 -21.61 27.23
C GLU A 248 -7.16 -22.79 26.28
N ARG A 249 -6.75 -22.49 25.05
CA ARG A 249 -6.35 -23.47 24.03
C ARG A 249 -4.83 -23.53 23.83
N THR A 250 -4.03 -22.87 24.67
CA THR A 250 -2.56 -22.86 24.59
C THR A 250 -1.91 -23.35 25.89
N ASN A 251 -0.78 -24.04 25.80
CA ASN A 251 -0.04 -24.53 26.97
C ASN A 251 0.64 -23.41 27.77
N THR A 252 0.74 -22.20 27.21
CA THR A 252 1.35 -21.03 27.86
C THR A 252 0.32 -20.14 28.59
N GLY A 253 -0.97 -20.40 28.40
CA GLY A 253 -2.05 -19.51 28.87
C GLY A 253 -2.05 -18.12 28.22
N ARG A 254 -1.31 -17.93 27.12
CA ARG A 254 -1.26 -16.68 26.35
C ARG A 254 -1.96 -16.88 24.99
N PRO A 255 -2.70 -15.88 24.49
CA PRO A 255 -3.28 -15.96 23.15
C PRO A 255 -2.18 -16.03 22.08
N ILE A 256 -2.50 -16.67 20.95
CA ILE A 256 -1.64 -16.72 19.76
C ILE A 256 -2.38 -16.07 18.59
N LEU A 257 -1.70 -15.18 17.87
CA LEU A 257 -2.13 -14.69 16.56
C LEU A 257 -1.12 -15.18 15.51
N ALA A 258 -1.62 -15.80 14.45
CA ALA A 258 -0.87 -16.07 13.23
C ALA A 258 -1.56 -15.33 12.08
N ASP A 259 -0.85 -14.37 11.48
CA ASP A 259 -1.33 -13.60 10.33
C ASP A 259 -0.38 -13.83 9.15
N ASP A 260 -0.93 -14.22 8.01
CA ASP A 260 -0.17 -14.73 6.85
C ASP A 260 -0.80 -14.22 5.54
N PRO A 261 -0.59 -12.93 5.20
CA PRO A 261 -1.14 -12.35 3.98
C PRO A 261 -0.37 -12.79 2.73
N HIS A 262 -1.06 -13.41 1.76
CA HIS A 262 -0.44 -13.84 0.50
C HIS A 262 -0.55 -12.75 -0.56
N ARG A 263 0.60 -12.18 -0.91
CA ARG A 263 0.75 -11.17 -1.96
C ARG A 263 1.79 -11.64 -2.95
N GLY A 264 1.63 -11.22 -4.21
CA GLY A 264 2.62 -11.49 -5.24
C GLY A 264 4.01 -11.02 -4.80
N HIS A 265 5.00 -11.88 -5.01
CA HIS A 265 6.39 -11.51 -4.76
C HIS A 265 6.81 -10.42 -5.75
N ALA A 266 7.33 -9.33 -5.21
CA ALA A 266 7.84 -8.20 -5.98
C ALA A 266 9.19 -7.77 -5.42
N VAL A 267 10.03 -7.19 -6.28
CA VAL A 267 11.30 -6.58 -5.89
C VAL A 267 11.26 -5.11 -6.33
N PRO A 268 11.28 -4.14 -5.40
CA PRO A 268 11.20 -4.32 -3.95
C PRO A 268 9.80 -4.79 -3.48
N SER A 269 9.75 -5.46 -2.33
CA SER A 269 8.51 -6.05 -1.78
C SER A 269 7.47 -4.98 -1.42
N LEU A 270 6.19 -5.34 -1.48
CA LEU A 270 5.10 -4.51 -0.95
C LEU A 270 5.26 -4.24 0.54
N ARG A 271 5.65 -5.27 1.30
CA ARG A 271 5.73 -5.19 2.76
C ARG A 271 7.04 -4.56 3.20
N TYR A 272 6.94 -3.71 4.20
CA TYR A 272 8.08 -3.07 4.85
C TYR A 272 7.91 -3.19 6.36
N ILE A 273 8.86 -3.87 7.00
CA ILE A 273 8.85 -4.10 8.44
C ILE A 273 9.55 -2.93 9.11
N ALA A 274 8.97 -2.43 10.20
CA ALA A 274 9.59 -1.43 11.05
C ALA A 274 9.14 -1.61 12.50
N HIS A 275 9.97 -1.15 13.43
CA HIS A 275 9.65 -1.02 14.83
C HIS A 275 9.65 0.45 15.22
N LEU A 276 8.55 0.95 15.76
CA LEU A 276 8.39 2.34 16.18
C LEU A 276 8.32 2.41 17.71
N VAL A 277 9.23 3.16 18.32
CA VAL A 277 9.31 3.38 19.77
C VAL A 277 9.33 4.88 20.07
N ALA A 278 8.32 5.35 20.81
CA ALA A 278 8.18 6.72 21.28
C ALA A 278 7.24 6.78 22.51
N PRO A 279 7.10 7.93 23.20
CA PRO A 279 6.10 8.05 24.27
C PRO A 279 4.70 7.64 23.79
N GLY A 280 4.12 6.62 24.43
CA GLY A 280 2.81 6.06 24.07
C GLY A 280 2.79 5.13 22.85
N LEU A 281 3.94 4.87 22.20
CA LEU A 281 4.05 4.04 21.00
C LEU A 281 5.20 3.04 21.15
N ASN A 282 4.89 1.74 21.03
CA ASN A 282 5.90 0.69 20.93
C ASN A 282 5.29 -0.42 20.08
N VAL A 283 5.51 -0.39 18.78
CA VAL A 283 4.85 -1.31 17.84
C VAL A 283 5.83 -1.78 16.78
N ILE A 284 5.90 -3.09 16.57
CA ILE A 284 6.69 -3.72 15.52
C ILE A 284 5.79 -4.53 14.62
N GLY A 285 6.06 -4.47 13.32
CA GLY A 285 5.34 -5.25 12.34
C GLY A 285 5.55 -4.75 10.93
N ALA A 286 4.65 -5.14 10.03
CA ALA A 286 4.68 -4.76 8.64
C ALA A 286 3.64 -3.69 8.31
N GLY A 287 4.02 -2.78 7.42
CA GLY A 287 3.14 -1.87 6.71
C GLY A 287 3.50 -1.84 5.22
N GLU A 288 3.17 -0.73 4.57
CA GLU A 288 3.62 -0.41 3.22
C GLU A 288 4.55 0.81 3.30
N PRO A 289 5.64 0.87 2.53
CA PRO A 289 6.65 1.92 2.68
C PRO A 289 6.14 3.33 2.31
N ALA A 290 4.98 3.43 1.67
CA ALA A 290 4.34 4.70 1.31
C ALA A 290 3.26 5.17 2.31
N LEU A 291 2.99 4.41 3.38
CA LEU A 291 1.94 4.70 4.36
C LEU A 291 2.54 4.77 5.78
N PRO A 292 2.09 5.71 6.63
CA PRO A 292 2.53 5.77 8.01
C PRO A 292 1.94 4.63 8.87
N GLY A 293 2.67 4.25 9.91
CA GLY A 293 2.25 3.26 10.89
C GLY A 293 2.50 1.80 10.49
N ILE A 294 1.90 0.89 11.25
CA ILE A 294 2.03 -0.57 11.13
C ILE A 294 0.62 -1.14 10.98
N SER A 295 0.37 -1.96 9.97
CA SER A 295 -0.95 -2.54 9.70
C SER A 295 -1.08 -3.99 10.16
N ILE A 296 0.04 -4.69 10.35
CA ILE A 296 0.12 -6.07 10.84
C ILE A 296 1.26 -6.14 11.84
N GLY A 297 1.03 -6.54 13.08
CA GLY A 297 2.09 -6.53 14.09
C GLY A 297 1.64 -6.71 15.52
N HIS A 298 2.46 -6.26 16.46
CA HIS A 298 2.16 -6.29 17.89
C HIS A 298 2.87 -5.18 18.67
N ASN A 299 2.39 -4.91 19.88
CA ASN A 299 2.95 -3.89 20.79
C ASN A 299 3.29 -4.43 22.19
N GLY A 300 3.41 -5.76 22.32
CA GLY A 300 3.65 -6.44 23.61
C GLY A 300 2.40 -6.62 24.47
N LYS A 301 1.29 -5.93 24.18
CA LYS A 301 -0.02 -6.09 24.85
C LYS A 301 -1.06 -6.75 23.96
N ILE A 302 -1.11 -6.35 22.68
CA ILE A 302 -1.98 -6.91 21.66
C ILE A 302 -1.17 -7.27 20.41
N ALA A 303 -1.73 -8.17 19.60
CA ALA A 303 -1.30 -8.44 18.24
C ALA A 303 -2.49 -8.24 17.30
N PHE A 304 -2.23 -7.80 16.07
CA PHE A 304 -3.23 -7.53 15.06
C PHE A 304 -2.70 -7.89 13.68
N GLY A 305 -3.63 -8.21 12.77
CA GLY A 305 -3.35 -8.65 11.42
C GLY A 305 -4.53 -8.39 10.51
N LEU A 306 -4.41 -8.69 9.22
CA LEU A 306 -5.46 -8.44 8.25
C LEU A 306 -5.48 -9.51 7.14
N THR A 307 -6.70 -9.88 6.76
CA THR A 307 -7.01 -10.71 5.60
C THR A 307 -7.91 -9.94 4.63
N ILE A 308 -7.90 -10.30 3.36
CA ILE A 308 -8.87 -9.78 2.40
C ILE A 308 -10.24 -10.37 2.75
N PHE A 309 -11.20 -9.51 3.09
CA PHE A 309 -12.59 -9.89 3.23
C PHE A 309 -13.32 -9.64 1.91
N PRO A 310 -13.88 -10.67 1.25
CA PRO A 310 -14.56 -10.52 -0.04
C PRO A 310 -15.95 -9.90 0.18
N MET A 311 -16.00 -8.57 0.20
CA MET A 311 -17.26 -7.81 0.28
C MET A 311 -17.38 -6.83 -0.88
N ASP A 312 -18.62 -6.40 -1.10
CA ASP A 312 -18.99 -5.41 -2.09
C ASP A 312 -18.54 -4.01 -1.63
N HIS A 313 -17.73 -3.34 -2.45
CA HIS A 313 -17.03 -2.09 -2.11
C HIS A 313 -17.01 -1.06 -3.24
N GLU A 314 -17.44 -1.45 -4.43
CA GLU A 314 -17.36 -0.65 -5.65
C GLU A 314 -18.64 -0.87 -6.44
N ASP A 315 -19.31 0.17 -6.89
CA ASP A 315 -20.49 0.03 -7.76
C ASP A 315 -20.18 0.61 -9.14
N LEU A 316 -20.79 0.03 -10.18
CA LEU A 316 -20.83 0.59 -11.53
C LEU A 316 -22.24 1.08 -11.84
N TYR A 317 -22.36 2.36 -12.21
CA TYR A 317 -23.63 3.05 -12.53
C TYR A 317 -23.76 3.36 -14.02
#